data_AF-A0A1Q6L4K3-F1
#
_entry.id   AF-A0A1Q6L4K3-F1
#
_cell.length_a   1.000
_cell.length_b   1.000
_cell.length_c   1.000
_cell.angle_alpha   90.00
_cell.angle_beta   90.00
_cell.angle_gamma   90.00
#
_symmetry.space_group_name_H-M   'P 1'
#
loop_
_entity.id
_entity.type
_entity.pdbx_description
1 polymer ?
#
loop_
_entity_poly.entity_id
_entity_poly.type
_entity_poly.pdbx_seq_one_letter_code
_entity_poly.pdbx_strand_id
1 'polypeptide(L)'
;MNDLTNKKLISIIDELIEEKLSIDENFLRFTFYEVRVKKGVKDEEEKDFLKLAENKLNNMNYIVYFQDQEFTYNEARRRVQINELLIAVKRR
;
A
#
# COMPACT_ATOMS: atom_id res chain seq x y z
N MET A 1 19.30 2.55 7.82
CA MET A 1 18.44 3.68 7.42
C MET A 1 18.41 4.72 8.52
N ASN A 2 18.35 6.00 8.15
CA ASN A 2 18.26 7.10 9.09
C ASN A 2 16.79 7.53 9.30
N ASP A 3 16.55 8.26 10.39
CA ASP A 3 15.22 8.73 10.80
C ASP A 3 14.53 9.64 9.75
N LEU A 4 15.32 10.36 8.94
CA LEU A 4 14.80 11.27 7.92
C LEU A 4 14.16 10.52 6.74
N THR A 5 14.77 9.42 6.29
CA THR A 5 14.21 8.56 5.24
C THR A 5 12.87 7.97 5.68
N ASN A 6 12.76 7.49 6.92
CA ASN A 6 11.51 6.94 7.45
C ASN A 6 10.41 8.00 7.50
N LYS A 7 10.72 9.23 7.95
CA LYS A 7 9.76 10.33 7.97
C LYS A 7 9.23 10.68 6.59
N LYS A 8 10.11 10.72 5.57
CA LYS A 8 9.70 10.91 4.16
C LYS A 8 8.73 9.81 3.71
N LEU A 9 9.09 8.54 3.94
CA LEU A 9 8.25 7.41 3.52
C LEU A 9 6.89 7.41 4.22
N ILE A 10 6.85 7.67 5.53
CA ILE A 10 5.59 7.79 6.28
C ILE A 10 4.71 8.89 5.69
N SER A 11 5.27 10.07 5.40
CA SER A 11 4.49 11.15 4.78
C SER A 11 3.89 10.76 3.42
N ILE A 12 4.64 10.01 2.60
CA ILE A 12 4.15 9.52 1.31
C ILE A 12 3.05 8.49 1.50
N ILE A 13 3.20 7.58 2.45
CA ILE A 13 2.20 6.56 2.78
C ILE A 13 0.90 7.24 3.22
N ASP A 14 0.99 8.26 4.06
CA ASP A 14 -0.16 8.98 4.61
C ASP A 14 -0.95 9.67 3.50
N GLU A 15 -0.25 10.39 2.63
CA GLU A 15 -0.84 11.06 1.47
C GLU A 15 -1.53 10.05 0.53
N LEU A 16 -0.87 8.94 0.20
CA LEU A 16 -1.45 7.91 -0.66
C LEU A 16 -2.66 7.21 -0.02
N ILE A 17 -2.65 7.01 1.30
CA ILE A 17 -3.80 6.44 2.02
C ILE A 17 -4.97 7.42 1.96
N GLU A 18 -4.75 8.70 2.29
CA GLU A 18 -5.80 9.73 2.25
C GLU A 18 -6.42 9.87 0.86
N GLU A 19 -5.59 9.94 -0.19
CA GLU A 19 -6.05 9.95 -1.58
C GLU A 19 -6.96 8.76 -1.88
N LYS A 20 -6.59 7.55 -1.44
CA LYS A 20 -7.34 6.32 -1.74
C LYS A 20 -8.61 6.18 -0.88
N LEU A 21 -8.58 6.61 0.37
CA LEU A 21 -9.76 6.66 1.24
C LEU A 21 -10.85 7.57 0.67
N SER A 22 -10.47 8.64 -0.03
CA SER A 22 -11.42 9.52 -0.71
C SER A 22 -12.14 8.86 -1.90
N ILE A 23 -11.58 7.77 -2.43
CA ILE A 23 -12.10 7.04 -3.59
C ILE A 23 -12.88 5.80 -3.14
N ASP A 24 -12.28 4.98 -2.27
CA ASP A 24 -12.89 3.77 -1.71
C ASP A 24 -12.25 3.43 -0.36
N GLU A 25 -13.02 3.54 0.72
CA GLU A 25 -12.54 3.22 2.07
C GLU A 25 -12.43 1.71 2.35
N ASN A 26 -12.92 0.83 1.49
CA ASN A 26 -12.90 -0.61 1.71
C ASN A 26 -11.80 -1.31 0.92
N PHE A 27 -11.27 -0.65 -0.11
CA PHE A 27 -10.29 -1.21 -1.04
C PHE A 27 -9.25 -0.19 -1.47
N LEU A 28 -8.02 -0.37 -1.01
CA LEU A 28 -6.90 0.52 -1.32
C LEU A 28 -5.89 -0.22 -2.21
N ARG A 29 -5.64 0.31 -3.40
CA ARG A 29 -4.68 -0.25 -4.36
C ARG A 29 -3.47 0.67 -4.50
N PHE A 30 -2.28 0.14 -4.29
CA PHE A 30 -1.02 0.87 -4.48
C PHE A 30 -0.26 0.27 -5.64
N THR A 31 -0.16 1.02 -6.74
CA THR A 31 0.56 0.57 -7.94
C THR A 31 2.02 0.97 -7.90
N PHE A 32 2.85 0.23 -8.64
CA PHE A 32 4.24 0.59 -8.89
C PHE A 32 4.35 2.03 -9.43
N TYR A 33 3.48 2.41 -10.37
CA TYR A 33 3.49 3.73 -10.98
C TYR A 33 3.29 4.86 -9.96
N GLU A 34 2.33 4.72 -9.04
CA GLU A 34 2.08 5.73 -8.01
C GLU A 34 3.25 5.86 -7.04
N VAL A 35 3.74 4.73 -6.54
CA VAL A 35 4.78 4.73 -5.50
C VAL A 35 6.13 5.14 -6.05
N ARG A 36 6.53 4.57 -7.20
CA ARG A 36 7.88 4.75 -7.77
C ARG A 36 7.98 5.94 -8.69
N VAL A 37 7.00 6.12 -9.57
CA VAL A 37 7.07 7.16 -10.62
C VAL A 37 6.50 8.48 -10.11
N LYS A 38 5.32 8.49 -9.48
CA LYS A 38 4.71 9.73 -8.99
C LYS A 38 5.35 10.23 -7.69
N LYS A 39 5.53 9.35 -6.70
CA LYS A 39 6.06 9.75 -5.37
C LYS A 39 7.58 9.59 -5.21
N GLY A 40 8.25 8.99 -6.19
CA GLY A 40 9.72 8.93 -6.22
C GLY A 40 10.34 8.10 -5.10
N VAL A 41 9.64 7.07 -4.62
CA VAL A 41 10.26 6.02 -3.79
C VAL A 41 11.30 5.29 -4.64
N LYS A 42 12.46 4.97 -4.07
CA LYS A 42 13.55 4.25 -4.77
C LYS A 42 13.51 2.75 -4.52
N ASP A 43 14.23 1.95 -5.31
CA ASP A 43 14.32 0.49 -5.16
C ASP A 43 14.82 0.09 -3.77
N GLU A 44 15.83 0.80 -3.29
CA GLU A 44 16.40 0.59 -1.96
C GLU A 44 15.44 0.96 -0.81
N GLU A 45 14.43 1.79 -1.07
CA GLU A 45 13.42 2.24 -0.08
C GLU A 45 12.13 1.41 -0.13
N GLU A 46 11.92 0.63 -1.21
CA GLU A 46 10.64 -0.04 -1.47
C GLU A 46 10.27 -1.04 -0.38
N LYS A 47 11.24 -1.83 0.09
CA LYS A 47 11.00 -2.82 1.16
C LYS A 47 10.52 -2.15 2.45
N ASP A 48 11.07 -1.00 2.79
CA ASP A 48 10.69 -0.26 3.99
C ASP A 48 9.38 0.49 3.82
N PHE A 49 9.13 1.02 2.62
CA PHE A 49 7.82 1.54 2.24
C PHE A 49 6.73 0.47 2.45
N LEU A 50 6.92 -0.74 1.89
CA LEU A 50 5.95 -1.84 2.02
C LEU A 50 5.71 -2.22 3.49
N LYS A 51 6.79 -2.35 4.28
CA LYS A 51 6.69 -2.68 5.71
C LYS A 51 5.97 -1.61 6.52
N LEU A 52 6.26 -0.34 6.27
CA LEU A 52 5.63 0.79 6.96
C LEU A 52 4.16 0.92 6.56
N ALA A 53 3.85 0.77 5.27
CA ALA A 53 2.49 0.80 4.75
C ALA A 53 1.65 -0.34 5.34
N GLU A 54 2.18 -1.57 5.35
CA GLU A 54 1.53 -2.73 5.95
C GLU A 54 1.20 -2.50 7.42
N ASN A 55 2.16 -2.03 8.21
CA ASN A 55 1.94 -1.74 9.64
C ASN A 55 0.83 -0.70 9.83
N LYS A 56 0.85 0.40 9.07
CA LYS A 56 -0.14 1.47 9.17
C LYS A 56 -1.54 0.96 8.77
N LEU A 57 -1.64 0.25 7.66
CA LEU A 57 -2.89 -0.32 7.16
C LEU A 57 -3.46 -1.36 8.12
N ASN A 58 -2.62 -2.23 8.68
CA ASN A 58 -3.05 -3.19 9.71
C ASN A 58 -3.60 -2.47 10.96
N ASN A 59 -2.95 -1.40 11.42
CA ASN A 59 -3.45 -0.57 12.54
C ASN A 59 -4.78 0.13 12.20
N MET A 60 -5.03 0.39 10.93
CA MET A 60 -6.29 0.95 10.41
C MET A 60 -7.33 -0.12 10.09
N ASN A 61 -7.15 -1.36 10.57
CA ASN A 61 -8.06 -2.49 10.39
C ASN A 61 -8.20 -2.98 8.93
N TYR A 62 -7.10 -2.95 8.15
CA TYR A 62 -7.02 -3.60 6.84
C TYR A 62 -6.30 -4.95 6.91
N ILE A 63 -6.49 -5.78 5.88
CA ILE A 63 -5.65 -6.92 5.54
C ILE A 63 -4.86 -6.52 4.28
N VAL A 64 -3.55 -6.72 4.31
CA VAL A 64 -2.66 -6.35 3.21
C VAL A 64 -2.23 -7.60 2.43
N TYR A 65 -2.23 -7.47 1.11
CA TYR A 65 -1.83 -8.49 0.16
C TYR A 65 -0.77 -7.91 -0.77
N PHE A 66 0.33 -8.63 -0.95
CA PHE A 66 1.42 -8.30 -1.86
C PHE A 66 1.28 -9.08 -3.18
N GLN A 67 2.16 -8.77 -4.14
CA GLN A 67 2.19 -9.39 -5.45
C GLN A 67 2.04 -10.93 -5.38
N ASP A 68 1.27 -11.48 -6.31
CA ASP A 68 0.96 -12.91 -6.45
C ASP A 68 0.13 -13.53 -5.31
N GLN A 69 -0.14 -12.79 -4.23
CA GLN A 69 -1.08 -13.23 -3.20
C GLN A 69 -2.52 -13.09 -3.70
N GLU A 70 -3.37 -13.97 -3.20
CA GLU A 70 -4.79 -14.01 -3.54
C GLU A 70 -5.65 -13.46 -2.41
N PHE A 71 -6.72 -12.79 -2.79
CA PHE A 71 -7.67 -12.19 -1.86
C PHE A 71 -9.10 -12.29 -2.41
N THR A 72 -10.06 -12.25 -1.51
CA THR A 72 -11.49 -12.19 -1.88
C THR A 72 -12.00 -10.79 -1.59
N TYR A 73 -12.59 -10.17 -2.60
CA TYR A 73 -13.24 -8.87 -2.44
C TYR A 73 -14.51 -8.84 -3.30
N ASN A 74 -15.63 -8.45 -2.70
CA ASN A 74 -16.97 -8.49 -3.32
C ASN A 74 -17.28 -9.86 -3.96
N GLU A 75 -17.09 -10.94 -3.18
CA GLU A 75 -17.36 -12.34 -3.57
C GLU A 75 -16.52 -12.86 -4.75
N ALA A 76 -15.59 -12.06 -5.27
CA ALA A 76 -14.66 -12.44 -6.32
C ALA A 76 -13.28 -12.73 -5.75
N ARG A 77 -12.74 -13.91 -6.07
CA ARG A 77 -11.33 -14.24 -5.84
C ARG A 77 -10.47 -13.52 -6.87
N ARG A 78 -9.46 -12.82 -6.39
CA ARG A 78 -8.53 -12.00 -7.18
C ARG A 78 -7.10 -12.31 -6.77
N ARG A 79 -6.15 -11.92 -7.61
CA ARG A 79 -4.72 -11.97 -7.33
C ARG A 79 -4.13 -10.57 -7.50
N VAL A 80 -3.21 -10.21 -6.63
CA VAL A 80 -2.44 -8.96 -6.77
C VAL A 80 -1.58 -9.05 -8.03
N GLN A 81 -1.77 -8.09 -8.93
CA GLN A 81 -1.13 -8.06 -10.25
C GLN A 81 0.34 -7.62 -10.14
N ILE A 82 1.15 -7.95 -11.15
CA ILE A 82 2.60 -7.63 -11.18
C ILE A 82 2.91 -6.12 -11.08
N ASN A 83 1.98 -5.26 -11.47
CA ASN A 83 2.11 -3.80 -11.38
C ASN A 83 1.51 -3.21 -10.09
N GLU A 84 0.98 -4.06 -9.20
CA GLU A 84 0.44 -3.69 -7.90
C GLU A 84 1.45 -4.09 -6.81
N LEU A 85 1.95 -3.10 -6.08
CA LEU A 85 2.89 -3.34 -4.98
C LEU A 85 2.17 -3.93 -3.77
N LEU A 86 0.99 -3.40 -3.44
CA LEU A 86 0.12 -3.97 -2.43
C LEU A 86 -1.35 -3.59 -2.66
N ILE A 87 -2.23 -4.48 -2.21
CA ILE A 87 -3.67 -4.27 -2.08
C ILE A 87 -4.02 -4.33 -0.59
N ALA A 88 -4.85 -3.42 -0.11
CA ALA A 88 -5.38 -3.45 1.24
C ALA A 88 -6.91 -3.53 1.22
N VAL A 89 -7.48 -4.48 1.95
CA VAL A 89 -8.93 -4.70 2.07
C VAL A 89 -9.36 -4.49 3.51
N LYS A 90 -10.37 -3.66 3.76
CA LYS A 90 -10.86 -3.38 5.12
C LYS A 90 -11.44 -4.66 5.73
N ARG A 91 -11.04 -4.96 6.97
CA ARG A 91 -11.60 -6.09 7.73
C ARG A 91 -13.07 -5.80 8.04
N ARG A 92 -13.94 -6.77 7.78
CA ARG A 92 -15.36 -6.74 8.13
C ARG A 92 -15.57 -7.33 9.52
#